data_AF-A0A923U531-F1
#
_entry.id   AF-A0A923U531-F1
#
_cell.length_a   1.000
_cell.length_b   1.000
_cell.length_c   1.000
_cell.angle_alpha   90.00
_cell.angle_beta   90.00
_cell.angle_gamma   90.00
#
_symmetry.space_group_name_H-M   'P 1'
#
loop_
_entity.id
_entity.type
_entity.pdbx_description
1 polymer ?
#
loop_
_entity_poly.entity_id
_entity_poly.type
_entity_poly.pdbx_seq_one_letter_code
_entity_poly.pdbx_strand_id
1 'polypeptide(L)'
;MKKIILQFCFSLLSIFTLAQTGNPYKWPAYSPNVRYNFKEQNPNFVEPTKNLNDCPQVVGEVNDRWFTFRWGKNRRSTISDLAIKNLLIRMNDDFAYFRNVMGWPADKRARNGYRSGVYLYGSGLTCSDNADSNALGGWQSNIRY
;
A
#
# COMPACT_ATOMS: atom_id res chain seq x y z
N MET A 1 66.17 -13.20 -66.41
CA MET A 1 65.47 -11.96 -66.02
C MET A 1 64.11 -12.29 -65.42
N LYS A 2 63.90 -12.07 -64.13
CA LYS A 2 62.64 -11.61 -63.50
C LYS A 2 62.89 -11.43 -62.00
N LYS A 3 62.69 -10.20 -61.54
CA LYS A 3 62.98 -9.67 -60.20
C LYS A 3 61.93 -10.16 -59.20
N ILE A 4 62.34 -10.57 -58.00
CA ILE A 4 61.45 -10.76 -56.86
C ILE A 4 61.71 -9.61 -55.88
N ILE A 5 60.65 -8.87 -55.61
CA ILE A 5 60.62 -7.62 -54.85
C ILE A 5 60.57 -7.96 -53.35
N LEU A 6 61.44 -7.31 -52.58
CA LEU A 6 61.49 -7.32 -51.13
C LEU A 6 60.38 -6.40 -50.59
N GLN A 7 59.49 -6.91 -49.73
CA GLN A 7 58.51 -6.08 -49.04
C GLN A 7 58.41 -6.50 -47.57
N PHE A 8 59.21 -5.83 -46.72
CA PHE A 8 59.09 -5.91 -45.27
C PHE A 8 58.15 -4.81 -44.79
N CYS A 9 56.97 -5.20 -44.31
CA CYS A 9 55.96 -4.29 -43.78
C CYS A 9 56.30 -3.96 -42.32
N PHE A 10 56.68 -2.71 -42.05
CA PHE A 10 56.78 -2.16 -40.70
C PHE A 10 55.37 -2.05 -40.10
N SER A 11 55.09 -2.74 -39.00
CA SER A 11 53.86 -2.55 -38.22
C SER A 11 54.20 -1.94 -36.86
N LEU A 12 53.78 -0.68 -36.67
CA LEU A 12 53.80 0.04 -35.40
C LEU A 12 52.90 -0.66 -34.38
N LEU A 13 53.43 -1.03 -33.21
CA LEU A 13 52.64 -1.46 -32.06
C LEU A 13 52.13 -0.21 -31.31
N SER A 14 50.84 0.09 -31.42
CA SER A 14 50.18 1.06 -30.53
C SER A 14 49.63 0.33 -29.30
N ILE A 15 50.15 0.63 -28.12
CA ILE A 15 49.65 0.09 -26.84
C ILE A 15 48.50 1.00 -26.39
N PHE A 16 47.26 0.53 -26.56
CA PHE A 16 46.10 1.14 -25.91
C PHE A 16 46.03 0.65 -24.47
N THR A 17 46.20 1.57 -23.52
CA THR A 17 45.85 1.34 -22.11
C THR A 17 44.33 1.36 -22.01
N LEU A 18 43.71 0.18 -21.87
CA LEU A 18 42.29 0.07 -21.54
C LEU A 18 42.08 0.55 -20.11
N ALA A 19 41.23 1.57 -19.95
CA ALA A 19 40.74 2.01 -18.65
C ALA A 19 40.13 0.82 -17.90
N GLN A 20 40.58 0.58 -16.67
CA GLN A 20 40.02 -0.43 -15.80
C GLN A 20 38.57 -0.05 -15.49
N THR A 21 37.62 -0.73 -16.13
CA THR A 21 36.21 -0.63 -15.79
C THR A 21 36.03 -1.15 -14.37
N GLY A 22 35.40 -0.35 -13.52
CA GLY A 22 35.18 -0.66 -12.11
C GLY A 22 34.57 -2.06 -11.95
N ASN A 23 35.07 -2.82 -10.98
CA ASN A 23 34.62 -4.19 -10.73
C ASN A 23 33.09 -4.23 -10.59
N PRO A 24 32.40 -5.17 -11.27
CA PRO A 24 30.95 -5.30 -11.13
C PRO A 24 30.59 -5.57 -9.67
N TYR A 25 29.58 -4.86 -9.17
CA TYR A 25 29.04 -5.12 -7.84
C TYR A 25 28.49 -6.55 -7.77
N LYS A 26 29.10 -7.37 -6.91
CA LYS A 26 28.64 -8.74 -6.67
C LYS A 26 27.53 -8.73 -5.65
N TRP A 27 26.30 -8.93 -6.11
CA TRP A 27 25.17 -9.19 -5.24
C TRP A 27 25.46 -10.43 -4.37
N PRO A 28 25.09 -10.43 -3.08
CA PRO A 28 25.14 -11.63 -2.28
C PRO A 28 24.26 -12.72 -2.91
N ALA A 29 24.63 -13.98 -2.69
CA ALA A 29 23.82 -15.11 -3.14
C ALA A 29 22.39 -14.95 -2.61
N TYR A 30 21.40 -15.13 -3.50
CA TYR A 30 19.99 -15.07 -3.12
C TYR A 30 19.74 -16.02 -1.95
N SER A 31 19.37 -15.45 -0.80
CA SER A 31 18.93 -16.21 0.36
C SER A 31 17.41 -16.12 0.40
N PRO A 32 16.68 -17.21 0.09
CA PRO A 32 15.21 -17.23 0.21
C PRO A 32 14.75 -17.14 1.68
N ASN A 33 15.69 -17.27 2.62
CA ASN A 33 15.44 -17.13 4.04
C ASN A 33 15.38 -15.65 4.42
N VAL A 34 14.32 -14.96 3.98
CA VAL A 34 13.91 -13.69 4.59
C VAL A 34 13.44 -14.04 6.01
N ARG A 35 14.38 -14.10 6.96
CA ARG A 35 14.12 -14.43 8.37
C ARG A 35 13.42 -13.30 9.13
N TYR A 36 12.74 -12.40 8.44
CA TYR A 36 12.07 -11.26 9.07
C TYR A 36 10.58 -11.56 9.21
N ASN A 37 10.21 -12.05 10.39
CA ASN A 37 8.82 -12.31 10.74
C ASN A 37 8.23 -11.09 11.46
N PHE A 38 7.42 -10.29 10.77
CA PHE A 38 6.77 -9.12 11.35
C PHE A 38 5.91 -9.44 12.59
N LYS A 39 5.48 -10.70 12.76
CA LYS A 39 4.71 -11.14 13.93
C LYS A 39 5.53 -11.11 15.22
N GLU A 40 6.84 -11.34 15.14
CA GLU A 40 7.72 -11.36 16.32
C GLU A 40 7.92 -9.96 16.93
N GLN A 41 7.69 -8.92 16.14
CA GLN A 41 7.89 -7.52 16.57
C GLN A 41 6.59 -6.82 16.94
N ASN A 42 5.44 -7.44 16.70
CA ASN A 42 4.14 -6.82 16.91
C ASN A 42 3.37 -7.57 17.99
N PRO A 43 2.88 -6.87 19.03
CA PRO A 43 2.03 -7.51 20.03
C PRO A 43 0.72 -7.99 19.40
N ASN A 44 0.07 -8.94 20.08
CA ASN A 44 -1.31 -9.27 19.77
C ASN A 44 -2.18 -8.05 20.09
N PHE A 45 -2.79 -7.46 19.06
CA PHE A 45 -3.72 -6.35 19.23
C PHE A 45 -5.11 -6.91 19.47
N VAL A 46 -5.80 -6.37 20.47
CA VAL A 46 -7.22 -6.64 20.72
C VAL A 46 -8.07 -5.89 19.71
N GLU A 47 -9.26 -6.43 19.39
CA GLU A 47 -10.18 -5.74 18.51
C GLU A 47 -10.59 -4.38 19.13
N PRO A 48 -10.51 -3.26 18.38
CA PRO A 48 -10.78 -1.94 18.92
C PRO A 48 -12.27 -1.73 19.22
N THR A 49 -12.56 -1.03 20.33
CA THR A 49 -13.92 -0.74 20.77
C THR A 49 -14.35 0.70 20.52
N LYS A 50 -13.40 1.60 20.27
CA LYS A 50 -13.63 3.04 20.12
C LYS A 50 -13.67 3.45 18.64
N ASN A 51 -14.42 4.50 18.35
CA ASN A 51 -14.39 5.18 17.07
C ASN A 51 -13.74 6.55 17.26
N LEU A 52 -12.79 6.91 16.40
CA LEU A 52 -12.15 8.21 16.46
C LEU A 52 -13.08 9.27 15.86
N ASN A 53 -13.33 10.35 16.59
CA ASN A 53 -14.19 11.43 16.11
C ASN A 53 -13.41 12.41 15.23
N ASP A 54 -13.01 11.94 14.05
CA ASP A 54 -12.21 12.73 13.11
C ASP A 54 -13.01 13.76 12.31
N CYS A 55 -14.35 13.68 12.34
CA CYS A 55 -15.20 14.49 11.49
C CYS A 55 -16.53 14.78 12.17
N PRO A 56 -16.80 16.06 12.53
CA PRO A 56 -17.99 16.43 13.30
C PRO A 56 -19.29 16.34 12.49
N GLN A 57 -19.21 16.24 11.16
CA GLN A 57 -20.37 16.17 10.26
C GLN A 57 -20.91 14.75 10.07
N VAL A 58 -20.33 13.74 10.72
CA VAL A 58 -20.84 12.38 10.67
C VAL A 58 -22.21 12.32 11.33
N VAL A 59 -23.20 11.83 10.58
CA VAL A 59 -24.58 11.68 11.05
C VAL A 59 -24.97 10.23 11.28
N GLY A 60 -24.21 9.29 10.73
CA GLY A 60 -24.47 7.87 10.88
C GLY A 60 -23.22 7.03 10.76
N GLU A 61 -23.23 5.90 11.46
CA GLU A 61 -22.14 4.94 11.47
C GLU A 61 -22.62 3.50 11.66
N VAL A 62 -21.88 2.55 11.09
CA VAL A 62 -22.03 1.11 11.34
C VAL A 62 -20.66 0.58 11.76
N ASN A 63 -20.64 -0.16 12.86
CA ASN A 63 -19.42 -0.70 13.44
C ASN A 63 -19.41 -2.22 13.26
N ASP A 64 -18.28 -2.76 12.81
CA ASP A 64 -18.08 -4.20 12.75
C ASP A 64 -16.61 -4.52 13.01
N ARG A 65 -16.34 -5.14 14.17
CA ARG A 65 -15.01 -5.57 14.60
C ARG A 65 -13.94 -4.48 14.44
N TRP A 66 -13.00 -4.64 13.51
CA TRP A 66 -11.87 -3.73 13.30
C TRP A 66 -12.22 -2.46 12.55
N PHE A 67 -13.38 -2.39 11.90
CA PHE A 67 -13.76 -1.30 11.00
C PHE A 67 -15.04 -0.59 11.44
N THR A 68 -15.11 0.70 11.07
CA THR A 68 -16.32 1.50 11.18
C THR A 68 -16.60 2.16 9.84
N PHE A 69 -17.83 2.09 9.36
CA PHE A 69 -18.29 2.78 8.16
C PHE A 69 -19.10 4.01 8.57
N ARG A 70 -18.75 5.21 8.10
CA ARG A 70 -19.34 6.47 8.53
C ARG A 70 -19.81 7.31 7.34
N TRP A 71 -20.89 8.06 7.50
CA TRP A 71 -21.44 8.92 6.44
C TRP A 71 -21.99 10.24 6.99
N GLY A 72 -22.05 11.24 6.11
CA GLY A 72 -22.68 12.53 6.35
C GLY A 72 -24.15 12.58 5.92
N LYS A 73 -24.75 13.77 6.01
CA LYS A 73 -26.19 14.01 5.75
C LYS A 73 -26.69 13.58 4.37
N ASN A 74 -25.82 13.51 3.37
CA ASN A 74 -26.19 13.21 1.97
C ASN A 74 -25.91 11.75 1.61
N ARG A 75 -26.19 10.79 2.52
CA ARG A 75 -26.07 9.37 2.18
C ARG A 75 -27.04 9.02 1.06
N ARG A 76 -26.51 8.48 -0.03
CA ARG A 76 -27.31 8.02 -1.17
C ARG A 76 -28.14 6.79 -0.80
N SER A 77 -29.42 6.79 -1.16
CA SER A 77 -30.38 5.72 -0.84
C SER A 77 -30.03 4.37 -1.48
N THR A 78 -29.27 4.37 -2.58
CA THR A 78 -28.77 3.14 -3.22
C THR A 78 -27.75 2.40 -2.37
N ILE A 79 -27.12 3.09 -1.41
CA ILE A 79 -26.20 2.48 -0.45
C ILE A 79 -27.04 1.91 0.69
N SER A 80 -27.42 0.64 0.58
CA SER A 80 -28.20 -0.06 1.60
C SER A 80 -27.34 -0.45 2.81
N ASP A 81 -27.97 -0.65 3.96
CA ASP A 81 -27.27 -1.14 5.15
C ASP A 81 -26.67 -2.54 4.92
N LEU A 82 -27.32 -3.35 4.08
CA LEU A 82 -26.79 -4.66 3.67
C LEU A 82 -25.49 -4.51 2.88
N ALA A 83 -25.41 -3.53 1.97
CA ALA A 83 -24.18 -3.27 1.22
C ALA A 83 -23.03 -2.85 2.16
N ILE A 84 -23.32 -1.98 3.14
CA ILE A 84 -22.35 -1.56 4.16
C ILE A 84 -21.89 -2.76 5.00
N LYS A 85 -22.83 -3.60 5.44
CA LYS A 85 -22.52 -4.79 6.23
C LYS A 85 -21.65 -5.78 5.46
N ASN A 86 -22.01 -6.09 4.21
CA ASN A 86 -21.24 -7.00 3.37
C ASN A 86 -19.82 -6.47 3.09
N LEU A 87 -19.70 -5.15 2.91
CA LEU A 87 -18.39 -4.50 2.79
C LEU A 87 -17.54 -4.71 4.04
N LEU A 88 -18.09 -4.42 5.23
CA LEU A 88 -17.36 -4.54 6.48
C LEU A 88 -16.93 -5.99 6.76
N ILE A 89 -17.79 -6.97 6.47
CA ILE A 89 -17.45 -8.40 6.55
C ILE A 89 -16.22 -8.69 5.70
N ARG A 90 -16.26 -8.30 4.42
CA ARG A 90 -15.14 -8.52 3.50
C ARG A 90 -13.85 -7.86 3.98
N MET A 91 -13.94 -6.61 4.46
CA MET A 91 -12.77 -5.91 4.99
C MET A 91 -12.20 -6.58 6.23
N ASN A 92 -13.04 -7.08 7.14
CA ASN A 92 -12.59 -7.82 8.31
C ASN A 92 -11.89 -9.14 7.92
N ASP A 93 -12.38 -9.85 6.90
CA ASP A 93 -11.76 -11.08 6.40
C ASP A 93 -10.38 -10.80 5.79
N ASP A 94 -10.28 -9.80 4.91
CA ASP A 94 -9.02 -9.41 4.27
C ASP A 94 -8.01 -8.91 5.33
N PHE A 95 -8.47 -8.12 6.31
CA PHE A 95 -7.62 -7.63 7.39
C PHE A 95 -7.13 -8.74 8.32
N ALA A 96 -7.98 -9.74 8.60
CA ALA A 96 -7.57 -10.93 9.33
C ALA A 96 -6.50 -11.72 8.56
N TYR A 97 -6.62 -11.85 7.24
CA TYR A 97 -5.58 -12.49 6.42
C TYR A 97 -4.25 -11.73 6.49
N PHE A 98 -4.27 -10.40 6.33
CA PHE A 98 -3.06 -9.58 6.41
C PHE A 98 -2.35 -9.71 7.75
N ARG A 99 -3.09 -9.73 8.85
CA ARG A 99 -2.51 -9.87 10.19
C ARG A 99 -2.07 -11.30 10.50
N ASN A 100 -2.98 -12.26 10.33
CA ASN A 100 -2.79 -13.62 10.82
C ASN A 100 -1.91 -14.46 9.90
N VAL A 101 -1.97 -14.24 8.59
CA VAL A 101 -1.18 -14.97 7.60
C VAL A 101 0.08 -14.18 7.27
N MET A 102 -0.06 -12.96 6.74
CA MET A 102 1.08 -12.16 6.27
C MET A 102 1.89 -11.50 7.40
N GLY A 103 1.35 -11.42 8.61
CA GLY A 103 2.04 -10.84 9.77
C GLY A 103 2.09 -9.32 9.77
N TRP A 104 1.30 -8.64 8.94
CA TRP A 104 1.29 -7.18 8.89
C TRP A 104 0.80 -6.59 10.22
N PRO A 105 1.42 -5.50 10.69
CA PRO A 105 0.97 -4.82 11.90
C PRO A 105 -0.45 -4.28 11.76
N ALA A 106 -1.10 -4.04 12.89
CA ALA A 106 -2.37 -3.30 12.90
C ALA A 106 -2.11 -1.88 12.38
N ASP A 107 -3.12 -1.29 11.75
CA ASP A 107 -3.07 0.10 11.35
C ASP A 107 -2.94 1.03 12.58
N LYS A 108 -2.53 2.27 12.37
CA LYS A 108 -2.29 3.24 13.45
C LYS A 108 -3.50 3.42 14.39
N ARG A 109 -4.73 3.40 13.86
CA ARG A 109 -5.95 3.55 14.67
C ARG A 109 -6.17 2.33 15.52
N ALA A 110 -6.10 1.13 14.93
CA ALA A 110 -6.28 -0.12 15.66
C ALA A 110 -5.24 -0.31 16.78
N ARG A 111 -3.98 0.07 16.55
CA ARG A 111 -2.93 0.06 17.59
C ARG A 111 -3.23 1.00 18.76
N ASN A 112 -4.01 2.05 18.52
CA ASN A 112 -4.45 3.02 19.53
C ASN A 112 -5.84 2.68 20.11
N GLY A 113 -6.41 1.50 19.80
CA GLY A 113 -7.73 1.08 20.29
C GLY A 113 -8.92 1.67 19.54
N TYR A 114 -8.69 2.26 18.36
CA TYR A 114 -9.73 2.83 17.50
C TYR A 114 -9.97 1.97 16.25
N ARG A 115 -11.23 1.84 15.83
CA ARG A 115 -11.56 1.18 14.56
C ARG A 115 -11.00 1.93 13.37
N SER A 116 -10.63 1.20 12.34
CA SER A 116 -10.31 1.75 11.02
C SER A 116 -11.57 2.33 10.38
N GLY A 117 -11.55 3.63 10.14
CA GLY A 117 -12.67 4.37 9.56
C GLY A 117 -12.71 4.33 8.03
N VAL A 118 -13.84 3.92 7.49
CA VAL A 118 -14.23 4.01 6.07
C VAL A 118 -15.32 5.05 5.96
N TYR A 119 -15.17 6.02 5.05
CA TYR A 119 -16.11 7.10 4.91
C TYR A 119 -16.85 7.00 3.58
N LEU A 120 -18.16 7.25 3.60
CA LEU A 120 -18.94 7.31 2.37
C LEU A 120 -18.59 8.58 1.61
N TYR A 121 -17.92 8.41 0.47
CA TYR A 121 -17.56 9.52 -0.42
C TYR A 121 -18.82 10.23 -0.95
N GLY A 122 -18.78 11.56 -1.07
CA GLY A 122 -19.90 12.36 -1.52
C GLY A 122 -21.07 12.47 -0.54
N SER A 123 -20.96 11.90 0.68
CA SER A 123 -22.03 11.97 1.69
C SER A 123 -22.15 13.32 2.40
N GLY A 124 -21.41 14.35 1.96
CA GLY A 124 -21.37 15.67 2.58
C GLY A 124 -20.44 15.75 3.79
N LEU A 125 -19.44 14.88 3.85
CA LEU A 125 -18.35 14.92 4.84
C LEU A 125 -17.19 15.74 4.28
N THR A 126 -17.06 17.00 4.68
CA THR A 126 -16.00 17.91 4.18
C THR A 126 -14.60 17.49 4.62
N CYS A 127 -14.50 16.62 5.62
CA CYS A 127 -13.24 16.00 6.06
C CYS A 127 -12.71 14.92 5.11
N SER A 128 -13.56 14.36 4.24
CA SER A 128 -13.17 13.38 3.23
C SER A 128 -13.13 14.00 1.83
N ASP A 129 -14.18 14.73 1.46
CA ASP A 129 -14.36 15.32 0.13
C ASP A 129 -15.47 16.37 0.08
N ASN A 130 -15.49 17.14 -1.00
CA ASN A 130 -16.58 18.08 -1.33
C ASN A 130 -17.36 17.61 -2.57
N ALA A 131 -17.36 16.30 -2.86
CA ALA A 131 -17.99 15.78 -4.06
C ALA A 131 -19.51 15.65 -3.90
N ASP A 132 -20.23 15.66 -5.03
CA ASP A 132 -21.64 15.31 -5.05
C ASP A 132 -21.80 13.80 -4.86
N SER A 133 -22.74 13.40 -3.99
CA SER A 133 -23.24 12.03 -3.84
C SER A 133 -23.67 11.34 -5.15
N ASN A 134 -23.99 12.13 -6.19
CA ASN A 134 -24.35 11.62 -7.53
C ASN A 134 -23.17 11.55 -8.50
N ALA A 135 -21.99 12.08 -8.14
CA ALA A 135 -20.81 11.99 -8.98
C ALA A 135 -20.40 10.51 -9.13
N LEU A 136 -20.10 10.11 -10.37
CA LEU A 136 -19.61 8.77 -10.69
C LEU A 136 -18.17 8.62 -10.19
N GLY A 137 -17.99 8.38 -8.89
CA GLY A 137 -16.67 8.19 -8.31
C GLY A 137 -16.72 8.20 -6.80
N GLY A 138 -16.28 7.10 -6.19
CA GLY A 138 -16.10 6.95 -4.74
C GLY A 138 -17.28 6.28 -4.05
N TRP A 139 -17.12 5.01 -3.70
CA TRP A 139 -17.97 4.31 -2.72
C TRP A 139 -17.33 4.33 -1.32
N GLN A 140 -16.05 4.66 -1.26
CA GLN A 140 -15.21 4.66 -0.07
C GLN A 140 -14.23 5.82 -0.14
N SER A 141 -13.98 6.43 1.01
CA SER A 141 -13.01 7.49 1.21
C SER A 141 -12.27 7.33 2.53
N ASN A 142 -11.19 8.09 2.68
CA ASN A 142 -10.45 8.27 3.92
C ASN A 142 -10.51 9.74 4.36
N ILE A 143 -10.10 9.99 5.60
CA ILE A 143 -9.90 11.37 6.07
C ILE A 143 -8.47 11.80 5.73
N ARG A 144 -8.35 13.04 5.24
CA ARG A 144 -7.06 13.70 5.03
C ARG A 144 -6.67 14.40 6.33
N TYR A 145 -5.44 14.16 6.79
CA TYR A 145 -4.82 14.86 7.92
C TYR A 145 -3.75 15.82 7.40
#